data_AF-A0A3M1ZI43-F1
#
_entry.id   AF-A0A3M1ZI43-F1
#
_cell.length_a   1.000
_cell.length_b   1.000
_cell.length_c   1.000
_cell.angle_alpha   90.00
_cell.angle_beta   90.00
_cell.angle_gamma   90.00
#
_symmetry.space_group_name_H-M   'P 1'
#
loop_
_entity.id
_entity.type
_entity.pdbx_description
1 polymer ?
#
loop_
_entity_poly.entity_id
_entity_poly.type
_entity_poly.pdbx_seq_one_letter_code
_entity_poly.pdbx_strand_id
1 'polypeptide(L)'
;MGASVSMAAGFYHAHAQDGEPPPIVATIGDSTFYHSGAAALENAVYNGARFVLVVLDNEITGMTGMQPTPEFGTTADSHPGRAISLEGLIRGCGVEYIDHADPFDAEGFQRKLFRAWDHARNPEGGVAAVVVRYPCVTRFGATLPGRPRVPVEVVHGPLPRDAEGNWKPAWRPRHQDKVSPCVEACPAGNDVERLVALAADGRWDEAAAMLLREHPFPATLGRVCPHFCEAACNRGQHDGAVRVHAIERAAGDAGAQTPP
;
A
#
# COMPACT_ATOMS: atom_id res chain seq x y z
N MET A 1 5.62 12.54 3.63
CA MET A 1 5.86 11.51 2.59
C MET A 1 7.03 11.97 1.72
N GLY A 2 7.72 11.06 1.03
CA GLY A 2 8.75 11.42 0.04
C GLY A 2 10.19 11.57 0.54
N ALA A 3 10.50 11.15 1.77
CA ALA A 3 11.85 11.23 2.32
C ALA A 3 12.82 10.14 1.80
N SER A 4 12.37 9.20 0.96
CA SER A 4 13.19 8.07 0.51
C SER A 4 14.45 8.51 -0.24
N VAL A 5 14.35 9.55 -1.07
CA VAL A 5 15.47 10.12 -1.82
C VAL A 5 16.50 10.77 -0.88
N SER A 6 16.04 11.61 0.06
CA SER A 6 16.93 12.26 1.03
C SER A 6 17.59 11.26 1.98
N MET A 7 16.87 10.21 2.38
CA MET A 7 17.43 9.13 3.21
C MET A 7 18.50 8.35 2.45
N ALA A 8 18.27 8.04 1.17
CA ALA A 8 19.26 7.36 0.33
C ALA A 8 20.53 8.19 0.14
N ALA A 9 20.40 9.50 -0.10
CA ALA A 9 21.55 10.39 -0.15
C ALA A 9 22.31 10.44 1.18
N GLY A 10 21.59 10.50 2.31
CA GLY A 10 22.17 10.42 3.65
C GLY A 10 22.94 9.12 3.89
N PHE A 11 22.35 7.97 3.53
CA PHE A 11 23.02 6.67 3.62
C PHE A 11 24.29 6.62 2.77
N TYR A 12 24.24 7.15 1.54
CA TYR A 12 25.41 7.19 0.67
C TYR A 12 26.57 7.96 1.33
N HIS A 13 26.31 9.15 1.85
CA HIS A 13 27.34 9.96 2.51
C HIS A 13 27.82 9.36 3.82
N ALA A 14 26.93 8.71 4.59
CA ALA A 14 27.31 8.03 5.82
C ALA A 14 28.26 6.86 5.56
N HIS A 15 27.98 6.07 4.51
CA HIS A 15 28.80 4.91 4.14
C HIS A 15 30.02 5.25 3.27
N ALA A 16 30.19 6.50 2.86
CA ALA A 16 31.35 6.91 2.06
C ALA A 16 32.71 6.65 2.77
N GLN A 17 32.69 6.53 4.10
CA GLN A 17 33.88 6.25 4.92
C GLN A 17 34.21 4.74 5.00
N ASP A 18 33.25 3.87 4.69
CA ASP A 18 33.34 2.42 4.91
C ASP A 18 34.05 1.67 3.76
N GLY A 19 34.54 2.39 2.74
CA GLY A 19 35.29 1.86 1.60
C GLY A 19 34.43 1.17 0.54
N GLU A 20 33.50 0.30 0.94
CA GLU A 20 32.55 -0.36 0.04
C GLU A 20 31.11 -0.14 0.54
N PRO A 21 30.43 0.92 0.08
CA PRO A 21 29.07 1.21 0.53
C PRO A 21 28.10 0.11 0.06
N PRO A 22 27.13 -0.30 0.88
CA PRO A 22 26.14 -1.28 0.49
C PRO A 22 25.28 -0.77 -0.69
N PRO A 23 24.59 -1.66 -1.43
CA PRO A 23 23.57 -1.26 -2.39
C PRO A 23 22.49 -0.38 -1.75
N ILE A 24 22.35 0.85 -2.24
CA ILE A 24 21.32 1.81 -1.79
C ILE A 24 20.27 1.94 -2.89
N VAL A 25 19.02 1.67 -2.52
CA VAL A 25 17.86 1.78 -3.40
C VAL A 25 16.79 2.62 -2.71
N ALA A 26 16.36 3.70 -3.35
CA ALA A 26 15.24 4.53 -2.91
C ALA A 26 14.00 4.17 -3.74
N THR A 27 12.87 3.90 -3.10
CA THR A 27 11.58 3.74 -3.78
C THR A 27 10.68 4.93 -3.51
N ILE A 28 9.97 5.42 -4.53
CA ILE A 28 9.04 6.54 -4.40
C ILE A 28 7.90 6.39 -5.42
N GLY A 29 6.67 6.77 -5.06
CA GLY A 29 5.57 6.86 -6.04
C GLY A 29 5.70 8.12 -6.90
N ASP A 30 5.24 8.06 -8.15
CA ASP A 30 5.14 9.19 -9.09
C ASP A 30 4.57 10.46 -8.46
N SER A 31 3.39 10.40 -7.85
CA SER A 31 2.73 11.53 -7.21
C SER A 31 3.62 12.17 -6.13
N THR A 32 4.20 11.33 -5.25
CA THR A 32 5.09 11.80 -4.19
C THR A 32 6.38 12.38 -4.78
N PHE A 33 6.84 11.86 -5.91
CA PHE A 33 8.01 12.37 -6.62
C PHE A 33 7.77 13.79 -7.13
N TYR A 34 6.62 14.05 -7.77
CA TYR A 34 6.23 15.39 -8.20
C TYR A 34 6.11 16.39 -7.04
N HIS A 35 5.59 15.95 -5.88
CA HIS A 35 5.33 16.86 -4.76
C HIS A 35 6.57 17.17 -3.91
N SER A 36 7.43 16.19 -3.66
CA SER A 36 8.57 16.35 -2.73
C SER A 36 9.85 15.64 -3.18
N GLY A 37 9.77 14.70 -4.12
CA GLY A 37 10.92 13.93 -4.57
C GLY A 37 11.89 14.71 -5.46
N ALA A 38 11.38 15.60 -6.32
CA ALA A 38 12.22 16.35 -7.26
C ALA A 38 13.27 17.24 -6.57
N ALA A 39 12.86 18.03 -5.56
CA ALA A 39 13.79 18.87 -4.80
C ALA A 39 14.83 18.03 -4.03
N ALA A 40 14.42 16.87 -3.50
CA ALA A 40 15.35 15.94 -2.85
C ALA A 40 16.33 15.31 -3.84
N LEU A 41 15.88 15.01 -5.07
CA LEU A 41 16.71 14.46 -6.14
C LEU A 41 17.72 15.49 -6.65
N GLU A 42 17.28 16.72 -6.88
CA GLU A 42 18.16 17.84 -7.25
C GLU A 42 19.31 17.98 -6.24
N ASN A 43 18.99 18.01 -4.94
CA ASN A 43 20.01 18.08 -3.91
C ASN A 43 20.93 16.85 -3.90
N ALA A 44 20.37 15.64 -4.09
CA ALA A 44 21.16 14.42 -4.15
C ALA A 44 22.16 14.43 -5.32
N VAL A 45 21.72 14.84 -6.51
CA VAL A 45 22.58 14.97 -7.69
C VAL A 45 23.63 16.06 -7.48
N TYR A 46 23.24 17.23 -6.97
CA TYR A 46 24.17 18.32 -6.67
C TYR A 46 25.30 17.90 -5.72
N ASN A 47 24.98 17.10 -4.69
CA ASN A 47 25.97 16.61 -3.73
C ASN A 47 26.71 15.34 -4.19
N GLY A 48 26.48 14.88 -5.43
CA GLY A 48 27.15 13.71 -5.99
C GLY A 48 26.77 12.39 -5.31
N ALA A 49 25.57 12.31 -4.74
CA ALA A 49 25.08 11.08 -4.12
C ALA A 49 24.86 9.98 -5.17
N ARG A 50 25.11 8.73 -4.79
CA ARG A 50 24.99 7.57 -5.69
C ARG A 50 24.09 6.49 -5.11
N PHE A 51 22.99 6.24 -5.80
CA PHE A 51 22.02 5.20 -5.45
C PHE A 51 21.09 4.94 -6.64
N VAL A 52 20.31 3.86 -6.55
CA VAL A 52 19.24 3.58 -7.52
C VAL A 52 17.94 4.22 -7.04
N LEU A 53 17.34 5.08 -7.85
CA LEU A 53 16.01 5.62 -7.65
C LEU A 53 14.98 4.79 -8.41
N VAL A 54 14.09 4.12 -7.72
CA VAL A 54 12.97 3.39 -8.31
C VAL A 54 11.71 4.23 -8.16
N VAL A 55 11.19 4.73 -9.28
CA VAL A 55 9.93 5.47 -9.30
C VAL A 55 8.80 4.51 -9.69
N LEU A 56 7.83 4.35 -8.79
CA LEU A 56 6.63 3.55 -8.99
C LEU A 56 5.56 4.43 -9.63
N ASP A 57 5.42 4.33 -10.94
CA ASP A 57 4.51 5.15 -11.72
C ASP A 57 3.22 4.38 -12.02
N ASN A 58 2.16 4.76 -11.31
CA ASN A 58 0.83 4.20 -11.48
C ASN A 58 -0.21 5.20 -12.00
N GLU A 59 0.27 6.36 -12.48
CA GLU A 59 -0.48 7.46 -13.10
C GLU A 59 -1.54 8.12 -12.19
N ILE A 60 -1.56 7.84 -10.88
CA ILE A 60 -2.61 8.33 -9.97
C ILE A 60 -2.14 8.36 -8.50
N THR A 61 -2.67 9.26 -7.66
CA THR A 61 -2.45 9.20 -6.21
C THR A 61 -3.25 8.06 -5.54
N GLY A 62 -2.71 6.84 -5.59
CA GLY A 62 -3.40 5.64 -5.11
C GLY A 62 -3.92 5.70 -3.67
N MET A 63 -3.06 6.11 -2.72
CA MET A 63 -3.37 6.00 -1.28
C MET A 63 -4.34 7.07 -0.75
N THR A 64 -4.48 8.20 -1.44
CA THR A 64 -5.18 9.38 -0.91
C THR A 64 -6.52 9.65 -1.57
N GLY A 65 -7.01 8.73 -2.41
CA GLY A 65 -8.32 8.84 -3.06
C GLY A 65 -8.26 9.18 -4.56
N MET A 66 -7.20 8.76 -5.26
CA MET A 66 -7.14 8.77 -6.73
C MET A 66 -7.25 10.17 -7.36
N GLN A 67 -6.62 11.16 -6.74
CA GLN A 67 -6.40 12.47 -7.37
C GLN A 67 -5.47 12.36 -8.59
N PRO A 68 -5.68 13.18 -9.62
CA PRO A 68 -4.80 13.20 -10.78
C PRO A 68 -3.40 13.68 -10.40
N THR A 69 -2.38 13.06 -10.99
CA THR A 69 -0.99 13.53 -10.88
C THR A 69 -0.70 14.60 -11.94
N PRO A 70 0.38 15.40 -11.77
CA PRO A 70 0.79 16.38 -12.78
C PRO A 70 1.03 15.82 -14.18
N GLU A 71 1.31 14.52 -14.31
CA GLU A 71 1.48 13.85 -15.60
C GLU A 71 0.15 13.68 -16.35
N PHE A 72 -0.95 13.54 -15.62
CA PHE A 72 -2.28 13.29 -16.16
C PHE A 72 -2.84 14.46 -16.99
N GLY A 73 -2.27 15.67 -16.84
CA GLY A 73 -2.67 16.85 -17.60
C GLY A 73 -4.10 17.36 -17.31
N THR A 74 -4.72 16.87 -16.24
CA THR A 74 -6.02 17.36 -15.76
C THR A 74 -5.90 17.67 -14.28
N THR A 75 -6.44 18.81 -13.85
CA THR A 75 -6.39 19.25 -12.45
C THR A 75 -7.44 18.52 -11.61
N ALA A 76 -7.33 18.62 -10.28
CA ALA A 76 -8.26 17.96 -9.36
C ALA A 76 -9.72 18.43 -9.50
N ASP A 77 -9.95 19.65 -9.98
CA ASP A 77 -11.26 20.22 -10.31
C ASP A 77 -11.68 19.98 -11.77
N SER A 78 -11.00 19.06 -12.47
CA SER A 78 -11.30 18.60 -13.85
C SER A 78 -11.03 19.61 -14.96
N HIS A 79 -10.37 20.73 -14.68
CA HIS A 79 -9.93 21.64 -15.73
C HIS A 79 -8.68 21.09 -16.46
N PRO A 80 -8.48 21.43 -17.74
CA PRO A 80 -7.24 21.09 -18.45
C PRO A 80 -6.03 21.71 -17.75
N GLY A 81 -5.08 20.88 -17.38
CA GLY A 81 -3.77 21.27 -16.86
C GLY A 81 -2.67 21.08 -17.90
N ARG A 82 -1.47 21.57 -17.60
CA ARG A 82 -0.28 21.25 -18.39
C ARG A 82 0.34 19.96 -17.86
N ALA A 83 0.39 18.92 -18.69
CA ALA A 83 1.08 17.68 -18.35
C ALA A 83 2.59 17.94 -18.16
N ILE A 84 3.15 17.41 -17.07
CA ILE A 84 4.58 17.42 -16.77
C ILE A 84 5.10 16.00 -16.93
N SER A 85 6.11 15.79 -17.79
CA SER A 85 6.72 14.46 -17.97
C SER A 85 7.59 14.09 -16.77
N LEU A 86 7.39 12.87 -16.26
CA LEU A 86 8.17 12.33 -15.15
C LEU A 86 9.64 12.21 -15.52
N GLU A 87 9.92 11.65 -16.70
CA GLU A 87 11.28 11.47 -17.20
C GLU A 87 11.94 12.80 -17.51
N GLY A 88 11.18 13.77 -18.05
CA GLY A 88 11.65 15.14 -18.25
C GLY A 88 12.06 15.80 -16.95
N LEU A 89 11.27 15.62 -15.89
CA LEU A 89 11.57 16.12 -14.55
C LEU A 89 12.82 15.45 -13.95
N ILE A 90 12.92 14.12 -14.04
CA ILE A 90 14.09 13.35 -13.58
C ILE A 90 15.36 13.80 -14.30
N ARG A 91 15.32 13.94 -15.64
CA ARG A 91 16.44 14.48 -16.43
C ARG A 91 16.76 15.91 -16.03
N GLY A 92 15.74 16.73 -15.78
CA GLY A 92 15.89 18.12 -15.33
C GLY A 92 16.61 18.24 -13.98
N CYS A 93 16.49 17.24 -13.11
CA CYS A 93 17.28 17.15 -11.87
C CYS A 93 18.74 16.71 -12.08
N GLY A 94 19.17 16.42 -13.32
CA GLY A 94 20.55 16.05 -13.66
C GLY A 94 20.83 14.54 -13.66
N VAL A 95 19.79 13.70 -13.70
CA VAL A 95 19.96 12.24 -13.83
C VAL A 95 20.08 11.84 -15.31
N GLU A 96 21.23 11.28 -15.69
CA GLU A 96 21.51 10.84 -17.06
C GLU A 96 21.02 9.41 -17.33
N TYR A 97 21.14 8.52 -16.33
CA TYR A 97 20.70 7.14 -16.44
C TYR A 97 19.22 7.02 -16.07
N ILE A 98 18.39 6.71 -17.07
CA ILE A 98 16.97 6.39 -16.88
C ILE A 98 16.68 5.09 -17.65
N ASP A 99 16.19 4.08 -16.94
CA ASP A 99 15.65 2.85 -17.54
C ASP A 99 14.18 2.66 -17.15
N HIS A 100 13.46 1.85 -17.92
CA HIS A 100 12.06 1.51 -17.68
C HIS A 100 11.92 0.01 -17.39
N ALA A 101 11.04 -0.35 -16.46
CA ALA A 101 10.76 -1.74 -16.13
C ALA A 101 9.25 -2.00 -16.04
N ASP A 102 8.86 -3.22 -16.42
CA ASP A 102 7.53 -3.75 -16.16
C ASP A 102 7.52 -4.41 -14.77
N PRO A 103 6.66 -3.97 -13.83
CA PRO A 103 6.58 -4.58 -12.50
C PRO A 103 6.19 -6.07 -12.51
N PHE A 104 5.68 -6.60 -13.62
CA PHE A 104 5.27 -8.00 -13.75
C PHE A 104 6.34 -8.89 -14.40
N ASP A 105 7.39 -8.29 -14.97
CA ASP A 105 8.60 -9.00 -15.39
C ASP A 105 9.62 -8.97 -14.24
N ALA A 106 9.42 -9.83 -13.23
CA ALA A 106 10.26 -9.84 -12.03
C ALA A 106 11.75 -10.07 -12.35
N GLU A 107 12.06 -11.01 -13.26
CA GLU A 107 13.45 -11.29 -13.65
C GLU A 107 14.07 -10.14 -14.45
N GLY A 108 13.32 -9.55 -15.39
CA GLY A 108 13.77 -8.39 -16.14
C GLY A 108 13.97 -7.17 -15.26
N PHE A 109 13.07 -6.94 -14.31
CA PHE A 109 13.19 -5.87 -13.34
C PHE A 109 14.43 -6.06 -12.46
N GLN A 110 14.68 -7.27 -11.95
CA GLN A 110 15.91 -7.59 -11.21
C GLN A 110 17.16 -7.29 -12.03
N ARG A 111 17.23 -7.76 -13.28
CA ARG A 111 18.38 -7.47 -14.17
C ARG A 111 18.61 -5.97 -14.36
N LYS A 112 17.54 -5.20 -14.51
CA LYS A 112 17.60 -3.73 -14.68
C LYS A 112 18.06 -3.03 -13.40
N LEU A 113 17.61 -3.47 -12.23
CA LEU A 113 18.09 -2.96 -10.94
C LEU A 113 19.59 -3.19 -10.76
N PHE A 114 20.09 -4.38 -11.11
CA PHE A 114 21.53 -4.66 -11.03
C PHE A 114 22.34 -3.77 -11.99
N ARG A 115 21.87 -3.56 -13.23
CA ARG A 115 22.51 -2.63 -14.17
C ARG A 115 22.49 -1.18 -13.69
N ALA A 116 21.37 -0.74 -13.10
CA ALA A 116 21.26 0.59 -12.51
C ALA A 116 22.23 0.74 -11.33
N TRP A 117 22.38 -0.29 -10.50
CA TRP A 117 23.36 -0.31 -9.42
C TRP A 117 24.80 -0.28 -9.94
N ASP A 118 25.10 -1.02 -11.02
CA ASP A 118 26.41 -0.97 -11.68
C ASP A 118 26.77 0.43 -12.17
N HIS A 119 25.79 1.16 -12.74
CA HIS A 119 25.97 2.56 -13.09
C HIS A 119 26.19 3.41 -11.83
N ALA A 120 25.33 3.27 -10.81
CA ALA A 120 25.39 4.10 -9.61
C ALA A 120 26.70 3.92 -8.83
N ARG A 121 27.23 2.70 -8.71
CA ARG A 121 28.49 2.45 -7.98
C ARG A 121 29.74 2.89 -8.74
N ASN A 122 29.64 3.17 -10.04
CA ASN A 122 30.77 3.61 -10.85
C ASN A 122 31.29 4.97 -10.34
N PRO A 123 32.62 5.17 -10.21
CA PRO A 123 33.23 6.47 -9.93
C PRO A 123 32.79 7.64 -10.82
N GLU A 124 32.46 7.37 -12.08
CA GLU A 124 31.94 8.36 -13.04
C GLU A 124 30.41 8.36 -13.13
N GLY A 125 29.74 7.49 -12.36
CA GLY A 125 28.29 7.40 -12.29
C GLY A 125 27.67 8.39 -11.30
N GLY A 126 26.35 8.31 -11.20
CA GLY A 126 25.55 9.14 -10.30
C GLY A 126 24.30 8.40 -9.82
N VAL A 127 23.23 9.14 -9.55
CA VAL A 127 21.92 8.54 -9.30
C VAL A 127 21.44 7.85 -10.59
N ALA A 128 20.98 6.60 -10.48
CA ALA A 128 20.39 5.85 -11.60
C ALA A 128 18.89 5.70 -11.39
N ALA A 129 18.06 6.24 -12.28
CA ALA A 129 16.61 6.12 -12.18
C ALA A 129 16.06 4.90 -12.94
N VAL A 130 15.14 4.17 -12.33
CA VAL A 130 14.36 3.10 -12.93
C VAL A 130 12.88 3.43 -12.74
N VAL A 131 12.19 3.76 -13.83
CA VAL A 131 10.75 4.05 -13.83
C VAL A 131 9.98 2.75 -14.05
N VAL A 132 9.24 2.33 -13.03
CA VAL A 132 8.41 1.14 -13.03
C VAL A 132 6.98 1.57 -13.29
N ARG A 133 6.56 1.50 -14.56
CA ARG A 133 5.27 2.04 -14.99
C ARG A 133 4.22 0.94 -15.09
N TYR A 134 3.14 1.09 -14.32
CA TYR A 134 1.94 0.27 -14.48
C TYR A 134 0.70 0.93 -13.86
N PRO A 135 -0.41 1.11 -14.60
CA PRO A 135 -1.57 1.82 -14.08
C PRO A 135 -2.17 1.18 -12.83
N CYS A 136 -2.66 2.00 -11.91
CA CYS A 136 -3.30 1.52 -10.68
C CYS A 136 -4.51 0.62 -10.99
N VAL A 137 -4.44 -0.64 -10.56
CA VAL A 137 -5.51 -1.64 -10.76
C VAL A 137 -6.84 -1.25 -10.12
N THR A 138 -6.82 -0.55 -8.99
CA THR A 138 -8.03 -0.10 -8.31
C THR A 138 -8.76 0.99 -9.10
N ARG A 139 -8.01 1.87 -9.78
CA ARG A 139 -8.58 2.97 -10.55
C ARG A 139 -8.96 2.56 -11.98
N PHE A 140 -8.06 1.81 -12.63
CA PHE A 140 -8.10 1.53 -14.06
C PHE A 140 -8.42 0.05 -14.36
N GLY A 141 -8.74 -0.77 -13.35
CA GLY A 141 -8.93 -2.21 -13.51
C GLY A 141 -9.92 -2.62 -14.61
N ALA A 142 -10.98 -1.85 -14.82
CA ALA A 142 -11.98 -2.12 -15.86
C ALA A 142 -11.46 -1.88 -17.30
N THR A 143 -10.43 -1.04 -17.46
CA THR A 143 -9.85 -0.67 -18.75
C THR A 143 -8.53 -1.37 -19.05
N LEU A 144 -7.95 -2.05 -18.06
CA LEU A 144 -6.70 -2.78 -18.21
C LEU A 144 -6.90 -4.08 -19.01
N PRO A 145 -5.96 -4.43 -19.91
CA PRO A 145 -6.03 -5.67 -20.66
C PRO A 145 -6.07 -6.87 -19.69
N GLY A 146 -6.88 -7.88 -20.03
CA GLY A 146 -7.02 -9.09 -19.23
C GLY A 146 -5.67 -9.76 -19.01
N ARG A 147 -5.25 -9.87 -17.75
CA ARG A 147 -3.97 -10.46 -17.41
C ARG A 147 -4.06 -11.96 -17.23
N PRO A 148 -3.00 -12.70 -17.59
CA PRO A 148 -2.88 -14.09 -17.17
C PRO A 148 -2.94 -14.11 -15.65
N ARG A 149 -3.98 -14.74 -15.10
CA ARG A 149 -3.99 -15.05 -13.67
C ARG A 149 -2.90 -16.08 -13.47
N VAL A 150 -1.82 -15.70 -12.82
CA VAL A 150 -0.81 -16.66 -12.37
C VAL A 150 -1.47 -17.43 -11.23
N PRO A 151 -1.73 -18.74 -11.37
CA PRO A 151 -2.22 -19.53 -10.26
C PRO A 151 -1.14 -19.53 -9.18
N VAL A 152 -1.39 -18.81 -8.10
CA VAL A 152 -0.54 -18.85 -6.92
C VAL A 152 -0.97 -20.06 -6.11
N GLU A 153 -0.13 -21.09 -6.09
CA GLU A 153 -0.32 -22.21 -5.17
C GLU A 153 0.04 -21.73 -3.77
N VAL A 154 -0.98 -21.52 -2.93
CA VAL A 154 -0.77 -21.17 -1.52
C VAL A 154 -0.43 -22.44 -0.75
N VAL A 155 0.87 -22.75 -0.68
CA VAL A 155 1.36 -23.90 0.08
C VAL A 155 1.33 -23.59 1.58
N HIS A 156 0.39 -24.19 2.28
CA HIS A 156 0.38 -24.23 3.75
C HIS A 156 1.23 -25.41 4.20
N GLY A 157 2.54 -25.20 4.40
CA GLY A 157 3.47 -26.28 4.76
C GLY A 157 4.83 -25.82 5.26
N PRO A 158 5.67 -26.75 5.78
CA PRO A 158 7.03 -26.47 6.19
C PRO A 158 7.85 -25.92 5.00
N LEU A 159 8.84 -25.06 5.29
CA LEU A 159 9.65 -24.39 4.26
C LEU A 159 10.26 -25.41 3.27
N PRO A 160 10.31 -25.08 1.97
CA PRO A 160 11.07 -25.87 1.01
C PRO A 160 12.55 -25.88 1.42
N ARG A 161 13.11 -27.08 1.54
CA ARG A 161 14.54 -27.29 1.76
C ARG A 161 15.26 -27.26 0.41
N ASP A 162 16.54 -26.91 0.40
CA ASP A 162 17.38 -27.20 -0.76
C ASP A 162 17.61 -28.72 -0.91
N ALA A 163 18.34 -29.12 -1.96
CA ALA A 163 18.60 -30.53 -2.22
C ALA A 163 19.43 -31.19 -1.10
N GLU A 164 20.13 -30.38 -0.32
CA GLU A 164 20.99 -30.74 0.79
C GLU A 164 20.25 -30.71 2.14
N GLY A 165 18.96 -30.35 2.15
CA GLY A 165 18.12 -30.34 3.34
C GLY A 165 18.22 -29.06 4.19
N ASN A 166 18.98 -28.05 3.76
CA ASN A 166 19.08 -26.77 4.46
C ASN A 166 17.85 -25.90 4.19
N TRP A 167 17.60 -24.99 5.12
CA TRP A 167 16.57 -23.97 4.95
C TRP A 167 17.01 -22.95 3.90
N LYS A 168 16.25 -22.78 2.82
CA LYS A 168 16.45 -21.64 1.93
C LYS A 168 16.12 -20.35 2.68
N PRO A 169 17.04 -19.40 2.85
CA PRO A 169 16.78 -18.15 3.55
C PRO A 169 15.90 -17.26 2.65
N ALA A 170 14.60 -17.43 2.76
CA ALA A 170 13.61 -16.51 2.24
C ALA A 170 12.95 -15.83 3.43
N TRP A 171 13.07 -14.50 3.51
CA TRP A 171 12.27 -13.69 4.41
C TRP A 171 10.80 -13.93 4.07
N ARG A 172 10.05 -14.61 4.94
CA ARG A 172 8.60 -14.74 4.78
C ARG A 172 7.94 -13.42 5.20
N PRO A 173 7.06 -12.82 4.39
CA PRO A 173 5.94 -12.07 4.94
C PRO A 173 5.17 -13.04 5.84
N ARG A 174 5.21 -12.82 7.16
CA ARG A 174 4.36 -13.57 8.08
C ARG A 174 2.96 -13.00 7.92
N HIS A 175 2.07 -13.74 7.27
CA HIS A 175 0.64 -13.46 7.39
C HIS A 175 0.28 -13.63 8.86
N GLN A 176 -0.01 -12.51 9.52
CA GLN A 176 -0.57 -12.52 10.85
C GLN A 176 -2.03 -12.17 10.66
N ASP A 177 -2.91 -13.11 11.01
CA ASP A 177 -4.35 -12.84 11.05
C ASP A 177 -4.60 -11.83 12.16
N LYS A 178 -4.56 -10.55 11.79
CA LYS A 178 -4.95 -9.47 12.67
C LYS A 178 -6.45 -9.34 12.54
N VAL A 179 -7.16 -9.99 13.46
CA VAL A 179 -8.55 -9.65 13.73
C VAL A 179 -8.60 -8.22 14.28
N SER A 180 -9.64 -7.47 13.93
CA SER A 180 -9.81 -6.15 14.52
C SER A 180 -9.96 -6.23 16.04
N PRO A 181 -9.53 -5.21 16.80
CA PRO A 181 -9.69 -5.17 18.24
C PRO A 181 -11.15 -5.33 18.69
N CYS A 182 -12.12 -4.87 17.87
CA CYS A 182 -13.53 -4.97 18.20
C CYS A 182 -14.08 -6.40 18.04
N VAL A 183 -13.62 -7.15 17.03
CA VAL A 183 -13.94 -8.58 16.88
C VAL A 183 -13.25 -9.39 17.98
N GLU A 184 -11.97 -9.13 18.24
CA GLU A 184 -11.19 -9.83 19.26
C GLU A 184 -11.77 -9.64 20.67
N ALA A 185 -12.24 -8.43 20.98
CA ALA A 185 -12.83 -8.12 22.28
C ALA A 185 -14.27 -8.63 22.46
N CYS A 186 -14.93 -9.14 21.41
CA CYS A 186 -16.31 -9.61 21.52
C CYS A 186 -16.35 -11.04 22.12
N PRO A 187 -16.86 -11.23 23.36
CA PRO A 187 -16.91 -12.56 23.96
C PRO A 187 -17.91 -13.49 23.27
N ALA A 188 -18.85 -12.93 22.50
CA ALA A 188 -19.82 -13.69 21.72
C ALA A 188 -19.28 -14.14 20.35
N GLY A 189 -18.09 -13.68 19.95
CA GLY A 189 -17.52 -14.00 18.65
C GLY A 189 -18.22 -13.32 17.47
N ASN A 190 -18.96 -12.23 17.71
CA ASN A 190 -19.60 -11.46 16.63
C ASN A 190 -18.56 -10.93 15.63
N ASP A 191 -18.89 -11.03 14.35
CA ASP A 191 -18.16 -10.33 13.28
C ASP A 191 -18.56 -8.84 13.26
N VAL A 192 -17.96 -8.08 14.20
CA VAL A 192 -18.22 -6.65 14.40
C VAL A 192 -17.82 -5.83 13.17
N GLU A 193 -16.75 -6.21 12.46
CA GLU A 193 -16.33 -5.52 11.24
C GLU A 193 -17.39 -5.63 10.16
N ARG A 194 -17.89 -6.85 9.92
CA ARG A 194 -18.94 -7.07 8.95
C ARG A 194 -20.26 -6.40 9.33
N LEU A 195 -20.62 -6.39 10.61
CA LEU A 195 -21.78 -5.64 11.10
C LEU A 195 -21.68 -4.16 10.73
N VAL A 196 -20.56 -3.53 11.07
CA VAL A 196 -20.32 -2.10 10.81
C VAL A 196 -20.28 -1.81 9.31
N ALA A 197 -19.67 -2.69 8.50
CA ALA A 197 -19.63 -2.54 7.05
C ALA A 197 -21.03 -2.62 6.42
N LEU A 198 -21.83 -3.63 6.77
CA LEU A 198 -23.20 -3.77 6.27
C LEU A 198 -24.09 -2.59 6.69
N ALA A 199 -23.92 -2.11 7.92
CA ALA A 199 -24.63 -0.93 8.41
C ALA A 199 -24.22 0.34 7.65
N ALA A 200 -22.94 0.53 7.36
CA ALA A 200 -22.43 1.66 6.58
C ALA A 200 -22.99 1.68 5.14
N ASP A 201 -23.18 0.51 4.55
CA ASP A 201 -23.82 0.34 3.22
C ASP A 201 -25.36 0.42 3.27
N GLY A 202 -25.97 0.58 4.45
CA GLY A 202 -27.42 0.59 4.63
C GLY A 202 -28.10 -0.78 4.48
N ARG A 203 -27.32 -1.87 4.47
CA ARG A 203 -27.78 -3.26 4.27
C ARG A 203 -28.24 -3.88 5.60
N TRP A 204 -29.24 -3.26 6.21
CA TRP A 204 -29.72 -3.60 7.56
C TRP A 204 -30.29 -5.02 7.68
N ASP A 205 -30.95 -5.53 6.65
CA ASP A 205 -31.48 -6.90 6.66
C ASP A 205 -30.37 -7.95 6.72
N GLU A 206 -29.28 -7.73 5.98
CA GLU A 206 -28.12 -8.63 6.00
C GLU A 206 -27.35 -8.53 7.31
N ALA A 207 -27.25 -7.33 7.89
CA ALA A 207 -26.70 -7.12 9.22
C ALA A 207 -27.52 -7.87 10.28
N ALA A 208 -28.85 -7.80 10.21
CA ALA A 208 -29.74 -8.52 11.11
C ALA A 208 -29.65 -10.03 10.93
N ALA A 209 -29.66 -10.52 9.69
CA ALA A 209 -29.51 -11.94 9.37
C ALA A 209 -28.16 -12.50 9.84
N MET A 210 -27.09 -11.69 9.77
CA MET A 210 -25.80 -12.06 10.33
C MET A 210 -25.88 -12.24 11.84
N LEU A 211 -26.46 -11.27 12.56
CA LEU A 211 -26.62 -11.37 14.01
C LEU A 211 -27.52 -12.55 14.41
N LEU A 212 -28.56 -12.87 13.64
CA LEU A 212 -29.44 -14.03 13.88
C LEU A 212 -28.73 -15.38 13.76
N ARG A 213 -27.61 -15.47 13.03
CA ARG A 213 -26.83 -16.71 12.93
C ARG A 213 -26.05 -17.00 14.20
N GLU A 214 -25.53 -15.95 14.83
CA GLU A 214 -24.74 -16.05 16.07
C GLU A 214 -25.64 -16.01 17.31
N HIS A 215 -26.79 -15.33 17.22
CA HIS A 215 -27.63 -15.02 18.36
C HIS A 215 -29.13 -15.27 18.12
N PRO A 216 -29.84 -15.90 19.07
CA PRO A 216 -31.28 -16.12 18.94
C PRO A 216 -32.13 -14.85 19.10
N PHE A 217 -31.61 -13.79 19.74
CA PHE A 217 -32.37 -12.59 20.09
C PHE A 217 -31.59 -11.28 19.90
N PRO A 218 -31.17 -10.93 18.66
CA PRO A 218 -30.29 -9.77 18.43
C PRO A 218 -30.91 -8.43 18.83
N ALA A 219 -32.23 -8.25 18.69
CA ALA A 219 -32.93 -7.05 19.13
C ALA A 219 -32.83 -6.83 20.66
N THR A 220 -32.85 -7.91 21.44
CA THR A 220 -32.71 -7.83 22.91
C THR A 220 -31.24 -7.73 23.30
N LEU A 221 -30.38 -8.56 22.71
CA LEU A 221 -28.95 -8.61 23.03
C LEU A 221 -28.24 -7.28 22.74
N GLY A 222 -28.57 -6.63 21.62
CA GLY A 222 -28.06 -5.29 21.30
C GLY A 222 -28.50 -4.18 22.26
N ARG A 223 -29.36 -4.46 23.26
CA ARG A 223 -29.75 -3.51 24.33
C ARG A 223 -29.11 -3.81 25.68
N VAL A 224 -28.77 -5.07 25.92
CA VAL A 224 -28.12 -5.52 27.18
C VAL A 224 -26.61 -5.71 27.01
N CYS A 225 -26.10 -5.55 25.80
CA CYS A 225 -24.69 -5.74 25.48
C CYS A 225 -23.78 -4.75 26.25
N PRO A 226 -22.78 -5.26 26.98
CA PRO A 226 -21.82 -4.45 27.74
C PRO A 226 -20.70 -3.85 26.86
N HIS A 227 -20.79 -3.97 25.53
CA HIS A 227 -20.00 -3.21 24.55
C HIS A 227 -18.47 -3.25 24.73
N PHE A 228 -17.91 -4.43 25.04
CA PHE A 228 -16.45 -4.66 25.12
C PHE A 228 -15.70 -4.21 23.85
N CYS A 229 -16.33 -4.37 22.68
CA CYS A 229 -15.82 -3.93 21.39
C CYS A 229 -15.62 -2.41 21.30
N GLU A 230 -16.42 -1.60 22.00
CA GLU A 230 -16.24 -0.14 22.06
C GLU A 230 -15.05 0.23 22.94
N ALA A 231 -14.84 -0.49 24.06
CA ALA A 231 -13.70 -0.28 24.94
C ALA A 231 -12.35 -0.60 24.28
N ALA A 232 -12.31 -1.62 23.41
CA ALA A 232 -11.12 -2.01 22.66
C ALA A 232 -10.89 -1.22 21.36
N CYS A 233 -11.79 -0.28 21.01
CA CYS A 233 -11.75 0.39 19.72
C CYS A 233 -10.55 1.36 19.59
N ASN A 234 -9.71 1.16 18.56
CA ASN A 234 -8.56 2.05 18.28
C ASN A 234 -8.97 3.53 18.08
N ARG A 235 -10.19 3.80 17.58
CA ARG A 235 -10.70 5.18 17.42
C ARG A 235 -10.96 5.90 18.75
N GLY A 236 -11.08 5.16 19.85
CA GLY A 236 -11.18 5.71 21.20
C GLY A 236 -10.01 6.63 21.57
N GLN A 237 -8.84 6.46 20.95
CA GLN A 237 -7.66 7.31 21.17
C GLN A 237 -7.68 8.61 20.35
N HIS A 238 -8.64 8.77 19.43
CA HIS A 238 -8.67 9.89 18.49
C HIS A 238 -9.92 10.76 18.68
N ASP A 239 -11.09 10.24 18.33
CA ASP A 239 -12.36 10.98 18.25
C ASP A 239 -13.54 10.21 18.85
N GLY A 240 -13.26 9.11 19.55
CA GLY A 240 -14.23 8.27 20.26
C GLY A 240 -14.45 6.91 19.61
N ALA A 241 -14.89 5.95 20.42
CA ALA A 241 -15.18 4.61 19.91
C ALA A 241 -16.32 4.62 18.90
N VAL A 242 -16.25 3.74 17.91
CA VAL A 242 -17.41 3.44 17.05
C VAL A 242 -18.52 2.92 17.95
N ARG A 243 -19.73 3.49 17.82
CA ARG A 243 -20.89 3.14 18.65
C ARG A 243 -21.52 1.82 18.20
N VAL A 244 -20.74 0.74 18.25
CA VAL A 244 -21.13 -0.61 17.81
C VAL A 244 -22.41 -1.06 18.50
N HIS A 245 -22.60 -0.74 19.77
CA HIS A 245 -23.83 -1.06 20.51
C HIS A 245 -25.07 -0.42 19.87
N ALA A 246 -24.96 0.83 19.41
CA ALA A 246 -26.06 1.50 18.73
C ALA A 246 -26.35 0.88 17.35
N ILE A 247 -25.30 0.46 16.64
CA ILE A 247 -25.41 -0.20 15.34
C ILE A 247 -26.07 -1.58 15.49
N GLU A 248 -25.63 -2.38 16.47
CA GLU A 248 -26.21 -3.70 16.76
C GLU A 248 -27.68 -3.59 17.14
N ARG A 249 -28.04 -2.59 17.96
CA ARG A 249 -29.44 -2.29 18.30
C ARG A 249 -30.25 -1.94 17.05
N ALA A 250 -29.73 -1.08 16.19
CA ALA A 250 -30.42 -0.67 14.96
C ALA A 250 -30.62 -1.85 14.01
N ALA A 251 -29.60 -2.70 13.83
CA ALA A 251 -29.69 -3.91 13.03
C ALA A 251 -30.72 -4.90 13.61
N GLY A 252 -30.72 -5.11 14.93
CA GLY A 252 -31.73 -5.95 15.60
C GLY A 252 -33.16 -5.43 15.43
N ASP A 253 -33.36 -4.11 15.51
CA ASP A 253 -34.67 -3.47 15.32
C ASP A 253 -35.15 -3.53 13.87
N ALA A 254 -34.23 -3.44 12.90
CA ALA A 254 -34.53 -3.60 11.48
C ALA A 254 -34.97 -5.05 11.18
N GLY A 255 -34.21 -6.04 11.65
CA GLY A 255 -34.56 -7.45 11.45
C GLY A 255 -35.87 -7.88 12.08
N ALA A 256 -36.28 -7.27 13.19
CA ALA A 256 -37.56 -7.55 13.82
C ALA A 256 -38.78 -7.09 12.97
N GLN A 257 -38.56 -6.24 11.98
CA GLN A 257 -39.59 -5.75 11.06
C GLN A 257 -39.66 -6.57 9.77
N THR A 258 -38.68 -7.43 9.52
CA THR A 258 -38.60 -8.29 8.34
C THR A 258 -39.20 -9.67 8.69
N PRO A 259 -40.32 -10.08 8.08
CA PRO A 259 -40.92 -11.38 8.36
C PRO A 259 -39.97 -12.53 7.99
N PRO A 260 -40.06 -13.69 8.67
CA PRO A 260 -39.21 -14.86 8.40
C PRO A 260 -39.39 -15.43 6.99
#